data_AF-A0AA37SQ39-F1
#
_entry.id   AF-A0AA37SQ39-F1
#
_cell.length_a   1.000
_cell.length_b   1.000
_cell.length_c   1.000
_cell.angle_alpha   90.00
_cell.angle_beta   90.00
_cell.angle_gamma   90.00
#
_symmetry.space_group_name_H-M   'P 1'
#
loop_
_entity.id
_entity.type
_entity.pdbx_description
1 polymer ?
#
loop_
_entity_poly.entity_id
_entity_poly.type
_entity_poly.pdbx_seq_one_letter_code
_entity_poly.pdbx_strand_id
1 'polypeptide(L)'
;MSRINATLLFIFIFCAAINAQKLKDKAVVIKYVSLPSIAVPLDYKTFSVEAGGEVLQISGVSPKGFADDFSMQGFKKVNGYGGSAGHLHLVVDLGYLTIGKEEMKTKTTKTKDKSGNEVIVKEYYYAVPFSGSSSAKIIDPDGRILSSKSEVYDRELGTQLYKNQAQLKKSANKLINDITRDAAQEIRRNAYSYSNSMLQSFDFRKTSTREQIYLITKHSSEDQWEKHYETIKLLFSSGSHYPNTEFRKEKLEPAIRFYKQMASKDPRGDKKKKRIYKAANLNLSTIYYYLEDMASSIEYAELSLKAMGKDSRSSNRISKAERTLERMRDIGVSTIYYERDLSNALPPGAIANQEAENERLLEDANANNATIVYRNEEVYGKMLLDKEADDLIFGEGGNVKFVVNKDGVLDEIKLTDYWVSSFEVADRKFTKMKFSPSAKGKTEASVEILEEVYQSESLKLYKYYPSSGALSDEKPEFAFQKSGQEFPISLESTSFLLWEKGLSDYFSDCEDLRKIIQEGGIKKTKEDLIKAARVYSEICKKVIRP
;
A
#
# COMPACT_ATOMS: atom_id res chain seq x y z
N MET A 1 21.01 89.30 -45.59
CA MET A 1 20.55 88.90 -44.24
C MET A 1 19.05 89.08 -44.17
N SER A 2 18.27 88.00 -44.17
CA SER A 2 16.86 88.02 -43.72
C SER A 2 16.50 86.60 -43.30
N ARG A 3 16.29 86.43 -41.99
CA ARG A 3 15.93 85.18 -41.34
C ARG A 3 14.41 85.15 -41.16
N ILE A 4 13.80 84.12 -41.75
CA ILE A 4 12.87 83.15 -41.16
C ILE A 4 12.12 83.62 -39.89
N ASN A 5 10.79 83.61 -39.95
CA ASN A 5 9.95 83.16 -38.83
C ASN A 5 8.64 82.56 -39.39
N ALA A 6 8.72 81.27 -39.70
CA ALA A 6 7.55 80.40 -39.85
C ALA A 6 7.15 79.92 -38.45
N THR A 7 5.98 80.33 -38.00
CA THR A 7 5.37 79.87 -36.74
C THR A 7 4.94 78.41 -36.92
N LEU A 8 5.85 77.50 -36.59
CA LEU A 8 5.63 76.06 -36.61
C LEU A 8 4.76 75.67 -35.41
N LEU A 9 3.55 75.22 -35.71
CA LEU A 9 2.58 74.56 -34.85
C LEU A 9 3.23 73.32 -34.18
N PHE A 10 3.78 73.50 -32.98
CA PHE A 10 4.33 72.41 -32.17
C PHE A 10 3.18 71.69 -31.45
N ILE A 11 2.44 70.86 -32.21
CA ILE A 11 1.59 69.81 -31.63
C ILE A 11 2.54 68.82 -30.96
N PHE A 12 2.71 68.97 -29.64
CA PHE A 12 3.27 67.96 -28.78
C PHE A 12 2.35 66.72 -28.86
N ILE A 13 2.67 65.83 -29.79
CA ILE A 13 2.21 64.44 -29.77
C ILE A 13 2.88 63.83 -28.54
N PHE A 14 2.23 63.95 -27.38
CA PHE A 14 2.41 63.01 -26.28
C PHE A 14 1.91 61.66 -26.79
N CYS A 15 2.77 60.95 -27.53
CA CYS A 15 2.69 59.51 -27.69
C CYS A 15 2.89 58.92 -26.30
N ALA A 16 1.85 58.95 -25.46
CA ALA A 16 1.74 58.03 -24.35
C ALA A 16 1.93 56.65 -24.96
N ALA A 17 3.07 56.03 -24.70
CA ALA A 17 3.31 54.64 -25.05
C ALA A 17 2.13 53.86 -24.46
N ILE A 18 1.18 53.49 -25.31
CA ILE A 18 0.05 52.64 -24.96
C ILE A 18 0.68 51.28 -24.69
N ASN A 19 1.16 51.11 -23.46
CA ASN A 19 1.59 49.84 -22.92
C ASN A 19 0.32 49.01 -22.75
N ALA A 20 -0.12 48.42 -23.86
CA ALA A 20 -1.29 47.57 -23.89
C ALA A 20 -1.04 46.39 -22.94
N GLN A 21 -1.85 46.32 -21.89
CA GLN A 21 -1.91 45.21 -20.93
C GLN A 21 -1.84 43.87 -21.66
N LYS A 22 -0.95 42.97 -21.24
CA LYS A 22 -0.82 41.63 -21.84
C LYS A 22 -1.18 40.55 -20.81
N LEU A 23 -1.72 39.46 -21.32
CA LEU A 23 -1.95 38.22 -20.58
C LEU A 23 -0.77 37.29 -20.87
N LYS A 24 -0.08 36.81 -19.84
CA LYS A 24 1.04 35.87 -19.96
C LYS A 24 0.73 34.63 -19.15
N ASP A 25 1.08 33.46 -19.67
CA ASP A 25 1.04 32.21 -18.91
C ASP A 25 2.39 31.95 -18.25
N LYS A 26 2.35 31.56 -16.97
CA LYS A 26 3.49 30.94 -16.29
C LYS A 26 3.06 29.62 -15.69
N ALA A 27 3.97 28.66 -15.68
CA ALA A 27 3.66 27.30 -15.30
C ALA A 27 4.02 27.00 -13.86
N VAL A 28 3.15 26.24 -13.19
CA VAL A 28 3.41 25.62 -11.89
C VAL A 28 3.33 24.11 -12.06
N VAL A 29 4.28 23.39 -11.46
CA VAL A 29 4.24 21.92 -11.43
C VAL A 29 3.49 21.49 -10.18
N ILE A 30 2.44 20.69 -10.37
CA ILE A 30 1.60 20.20 -9.28
C ILE A 30 1.66 18.68 -9.26
N LYS A 31 2.03 18.12 -8.11
CA LYS A 31 2.07 16.68 -7.86
C LYS A 31 0.77 16.23 -7.21
N TYR A 32 0.21 15.12 -7.68
CA TYR A 32 -1.02 14.51 -7.18
C TYR A 32 -1.11 13.03 -7.60
N VAL A 33 -2.11 12.31 -7.11
CA VAL A 33 -2.40 10.94 -7.55
C VAL A 33 -3.47 10.97 -8.64
N SER A 34 -3.13 10.50 -9.83
CA SER A 34 -4.12 10.23 -10.87
C SER A 34 -4.96 9.05 -10.43
N LEU A 35 -6.24 9.30 -10.18
CA LEU A 35 -7.22 8.25 -9.93
C LEU A 35 -7.40 7.37 -11.18
N PRO A 36 -7.60 6.05 -11.00
CA PRO A 36 -7.85 5.13 -12.10
C PRO A 36 -9.09 5.53 -12.90
N SER A 37 -9.12 5.13 -14.17
CA SER A 37 -10.28 5.30 -15.04
C SER A 37 -11.24 4.12 -15.01
N ILE A 38 -10.80 2.98 -14.49
CA ILE A 38 -11.65 1.81 -14.23
C ILE A 38 -11.60 1.54 -12.74
N ALA A 39 -12.75 1.61 -12.08
CA ALA A 39 -12.86 1.34 -10.65
C ALA A 39 -12.78 -0.16 -10.37
N VAL A 40 -12.08 -0.50 -9.29
CA VAL A 40 -12.03 -1.84 -8.70
C VAL A 40 -12.20 -1.70 -7.19
N PRO A 41 -12.62 -2.76 -6.48
CA PRO A 41 -12.70 -2.74 -5.02
C PRO A 41 -11.41 -2.22 -4.35
N LEU A 42 -11.54 -1.40 -3.31
CA LEU A 42 -10.40 -0.73 -2.66
C LEU A 42 -9.47 -1.69 -1.90
N ASP A 43 -9.97 -2.86 -1.54
CA ASP A 43 -9.24 -3.98 -0.95
C ASP A 43 -8.34 -4.71 -1.97
N TYR A 44 -8.52 -4.48 -3.29
CA TYR A 44 -7.64 -5.04 -4.32
C TYR A 44 -6.25 -4.38 -4.27
N LYS A 45 -5.33 -4.90 -3.47
CA LYS A 45 -4.03 -4.26 -3.21
C LYS A 45 -2.86 -4.86 -3.99
N THR A 46 -3.06 -5.93 -4.73
CA THR A 46 -1.98 -6.64 -5.44
C THR A 46 -2.27 -6.79 -6.92
N PHE A 47 -1.21 -6.87 -7.73
CA PHE A 47 -1.29 -7.22 -9.15
C PHE A 47 -0.21 -8.22 -9.52
N SER A 48 -0.47 -9.02 -10.54
CA SER A 48 0.52 -9.92 -11.12
C SER A 48 0.46 -9.90 -12.64
N VAL A 49 1.56 -10.34 -13.27
CA VAL A 49 1.64 -10.45 -14.71
C VAL A 49 2.13 -11.85 -15.07
N GLU A 50 1.37 -12.52 -15.93
CA GLU A 50 1.77 -13.73 -16.61
C GLU A 50 1.96 -13.42 -18.08
N ALA A 51 3.07 -13.89 -18.64
CA ALA A 51 3.37 -13.71 -20.05
C ALA A 51 3.81 -15.03 -20.70
N GLY A 52 3.49 -15.21 -21.97
CA GLY A 52 3.84 -16.40 -22.73
C GLY A 52 3.89 -16.15 -24.25
N GLY A 53 4.24 -17.19 -25.00
CA GLY A 53 4.33 -17.16 -26.46
C GLY A 53 5.75 -17.31 -27.00
N GLU A 54 5.86 -17.91 -28.20
CA GLU A 54 7.12 -18.16 -28.92
C GLU A 54 7.82 -16.86 -29.28
N VAL A 55 7.05 -15.81 -29.61
CA VAL A 55 7.57 -14.48 -29.96
C VAL A 55 8.53 -13.93 -28.89
N LEU A 56 8.30 -14.22 -27.61
CA LEU A 56 9.22 -13.79 -26.54
C LEU A 56 10.60 -14.42 -26.72
N GLN A 57 10.66 -15.73 -26.98
CA GLN A 57 11.90 -16.46 -27.21
C GLN A 57 12.64 -15.93 -28.45
N ILE A 58 11.92 -15.76 -29.57
CA ILE A 58 12.49 -15.22 -30.82
C ILE A 58 13.03 -13.79 -30.62
N SER A 59 12.32 -12.97 -29.83
CA SER A 59 12.73 -11.60 -29.51
C SER A 59 13.90 -11.52 -28.51
N GLY A 60 14.31 -12.66 -27.93
CA GLY A 60 15.41 -12.74 -26.96
C GLY A 60 15.04 -12.31 -25.55
N VAL A 61 13.77 -12.41 -25.15
CA VAL A 61 13.29 -12.05 -23.80
C VAL A 61 12.57 -13.22 -23.14
N SER A 62 12.87 -13.46 -21.87
CA SER A 62 12.19 -14.48 -21.09
C SER A 62 10.77 -14.01 -20.71
N PRO A 63 9.80 -14.94 -20.56
CA PRO A 63 8.48 -14.64 -20.00
C PRO A 63 8.53 -13.81 -18.71
N LYS A 64 9.41 -14.21 -17.78
CA LYS A 64 9.64 -13.48 -16.53
C LYS A 64 10.16 -12.07 -16.77
N GLY A 65 11.17 -11.90 -17.63
CA GLY A 65 11.72 -10.57 -17.94
C GLY A 65 10.68 -9.62 -18.53
N PHE A 66 9.84 -10.13 -19.43
CA PHE A 66 8.73 -9.35 -19.99
C PHE A 66 7.68 -8.99 -18.93
N ALA A 67 7.29 -9.94 -18.08
CA ALA A 67 6.37 -9.69 -16.97
C ALA A 67 6.96 -8.68 -15.96
N ASP A 68 8.27 -8.71 -15.74
CA ASP A 68 8.99 -7.84 -14.81
C ASP A 68 8.96 -6.35 -15.24
N ASP A 69 8.85 -6.06 -16.54
CA ASP A 69 8.78 -4.70 -17.11
C ASP A 69 7.47 -3.93 -16.80
N PHE A 70 6.44 -4.62 -16.30
CA PHE A 70 5.18 -4.00 -15.90
C PHE A 70 5.22 -3.52 -14.45
N SER A 71 4.73 -2.31 -14.21
CA SER A 71 4.65 -1.72 -12.87
C SER A 71 3.35 -0.96 -12.64
N MET A 72 2.88 -1.00 -11.41
CA MET A 72 1.80 -0.17 -10.88
C MET A 72 2.29 0.46 -9.59
N GLN A 73 1.91 1.71 -9.32
CA GLN A 73 2.34 2.44 -8.12
C GLN A 73 1.34 2.30 -6.98
N GLY A 74 0.07 2.04 -7.29
CA GLY A 74 -1.01 1.83 -6.34
C GLY A 74 -1.23 0.37 -5.94
N PHE A 75 -0.39 -0.56 -6.39
CA PHE A 75 -0.57 -1.99 -6.14
C PHE A 75 0.79 -2.66 -5.87
N LYS A 76 0.80 -3.65 -4.99
CA LYS A 76 1.97 -4.50 -4.75
C LYS A 76 2.06 -5.58 -5.82
N LYS A 77 3.21 -5.66 -6.50
CA LYS A 77 3.46 -6.73 -7.47
C LYS A 77 3.68 -8.05 -6.74
N VAL A 78 3.00 -9.10 -7.20
CA VAL A 78 3.13 -10.49 -6.70
C VAL A 78 3.38 -11.45 -7.86
N ASN A 79 3.67 -12.72 -7.54
CA ASN A 79 3.91 -13.74 -8.56
C ASN A 79 2.60 -14.03 -9.35
N GLY A 80 2.69 -14.21 -10.67
CA GLY A 80 1.56 -14.54 -11.53
C GLY A 80 1.18 -16.02 -11.56
N TYR A 81 2.07 -16.92 -11.13
CA TYR A 81 1.93 -18.36 -11.35
C TYR A 81 1.31 -19.11 -10.16
N GLY A 82 0.56 -20.18 -10.46
CA GLY A 82 0.21 -21.25 -9.49
C GLY A 82 -0.63 -20.81 -8.29
N GLY A 83 -1.79 -20.17 -8.52
CA GLY A 83 -2.71 -19.75 -7.45
C GLY A 83 -2.24 -18.54 -6.63
N SER A 84 -1.05 -18.00 -6.92
CA SER A 84 -0.49 -16.83 -6.24
C SER A 84 -0.79 -15.49 -6.93
N ALA A 85 -1.68 -15.51 -7.93
CA ALA A 85 -2.02 -14.33 -8.73
C ALA A 85 -2.52 -13.18 -7.84
N GLY A 86 -2.21 -11.95 -8.24
CA GLY A 86 -2.69 -10.76 -7.54
C GLY A 86 -4.18 -10.53 -7.79
N HIS A 87 -4.76 -9.57 -7.07
CA HIS A 87 -6.14 -9.16 -7.27
C HIS A 87 -6.42 -8.72 -8.71
N LEU A 88 -5.43 -8.07 -9.36
CA LEU A 88 -5.43 -7.81 -10.79
C LEU A 88 -4.41 -8.71 -11.47
N HIS A 89 -4.89 -9.66 -12.27
CA HIS A 89 -4.04 -10.59 -13.00
C HIS A 89 -4.00 -10.27 -14.49
N LEU A 90 -2.88 -9.71 -14.95
CA LEU A 90 -2.64 -9.44 -16.37
C LEU A 90 -2.04 -10.68 -17.03
N VAL A 91 -2.76 -11.27 -17.98
CA VAL A 91 -2.26 -12.37 -18.82
C VAL A 91 -1.94 -11.80 -20.20
N VAL A 92 -0.71 -11.95 -20.67
CA VAL A 92 -0.25 -11.52 -22.00
C VAL A 92 0.24 -12.71 -22.80
N ASP A 93 -0.42 -13.01 -23.91
CA ASP A 93 -0.02 -14.08 -24.83
C ASP A 93 0.50 -13.47 -26.13
N LEU A 94 1.77 -13.72 -26.46
CA LEU A 94 2.39 -13.26 -27.71
C LEU A 94 2.38 -14.33 -28.82
N GLY A 95 1.64 -15.43 -28.64
CA GLY A 95 1.36 -16.41 -29.69
C GLY A 95 2.60 -16.97 -30.40
N TYR A 96 2.39 -17.33 -31.67
CA TYR A 96 3.43 -17.84 -32.58
C TYR A 96 3.74 -16.83 -33.68
N LEU A 97 4.98 -16.85 -34.18
CA LEU A 97 5.39 -16.07 -35.35
C LEU A 97 5.58 -17.02 -36.53
N THR A 98 4.71 -16.93 -37.53
CA THR A 98 4.86 -17.69 -38.77
C THR A 98 5.61 -16.85 -39.79
N ILE A 99 6.62 -17.46 -40.39
CA ILE A 99 7.46 -16.87 -41.45
C ILE A 99 7.06 -17.54 -42.75
N GLY A 100 6.53 -16.78 -43.69
CA GLY A 100 6.25 -17.30 -45.02
C GLY A 100 7.49 -17.30 -45.91
N LYS A 101 7.33 -17.80 -47.13
CA LYS A 101 8.43 -17.95 -48.08
C LYS A 101 8.96 -16.58 -48.52
N GLU A 102 10.28 -16.39 -48.44
CA GLU A 102 10.94 -15.18 -48.89
C GLU A 102 10.92 -15.04 -50.41
N GLU A 103 10.71 -13.82 -50.89
CA GLU A 103 10.75 -13.47 -52.31
C GLU A 103 11.83 -12.42 -52.57
N MET A 104 12.70 -12.65 -53.55
CA MET A 104 13.70 -11.67 -53.94
C MET A 104 13.08 -10.59 -54.82
N LYS A 105 13.07 -9.35 -54.34
CA LYS A 105 12.54 -8.18 -55.06
C LYS A 105 13.66 -7.22 -55.47
N THR A 106 13.37 -6.41 -56.49
CA THR A 106 14.29 -5.39 -57.02
C THR A 106 13.69 -4.01 -56.85
N LYS A 107 14.43 -3.08 -56.24
CA LYS A 107 14.14 -1.66 -56.19
C LYS A 107 14.97 -0.94 -57.25
N THR A 108 14.32 -0.13 -58.07
CA THR A 108 14.98 0.64 -59.14
C THR A 108 14.84 2.13 -58.84
N THR A 109 15.97 2.82 -58.69
CA THR A 109 16.00 4.27 -58.46
C THR A 109 16.67 4.95 -59.64
N LYS A 110 16.03 5.99 -60.20
CA LYS A 110 16.64 6.87 -61.19
C LYS A 110 17.41 7.98 -60.47
N THR A 111 18.70 8.08 -60.73
CA THR A 111 19.57 9.12 -60.16
C THR A 111 20.37 9.78 -61.27
N LYS A 112 20.61 11.09 -61.19
CA LYS A 112 21.47 11.76 -62.18
C LYS A 112 22.95 11.61 -61.80
N ASP A 113 23.80 11.33 -62.79
CA ASP A 113 25.25 11.37 -62.59
C ASP A 113 25.77 12.81 -62.49
N LYS A 114 27.08 12.96 -62.22
CA LYS A 114 27.75 14.28 -62.13
C LYS A 114 27.73 15.07 -63.45
N SER A 115 27.35 14.43 -64.56
CA SER A 115 27.23 15.02 -65.90
C SER A 115 25.78 15.32 -66.28
N GLY A 116 24.81 15.07 -65.38
CA GLY A 116 23.39 15.35 -65.58
C GLY A 116 22.59 14.23 -66.27
N ASN A 117 23.21 13.10 -66.59
CA ASN A 117 22.54 11.98 -67.28
C ASN A 117 21.77 11.10 -66.29
N GLU A 118 20.61 10.57 -66.69
CA GLU A 118 19.86 9.61 -65.88
C GLU A 118 20.59 8.25 -65.83
N VAL A 119 20.97 7.83 -64.62
CA VAL A 119 21.51 6.52 -64.30
C VAL A 119 20.48 5.71 -63.51
N ILE A 120 20.26 4.47 -63.94
CA ILE A 120 19.37 3.52 -63.26
C ILE A 120 20.18 2.71 -62.26
N VAL A 121 19.91 2.90 -60.97
CA VAL A 121 20.50 2.10 -59.88
C VAL A 121 19.51 0.99 -59.50
N LYS A 122 19.94 -0.26 -59.63
CA LYS A 122 19.18 -1.43 -59.19
C LYS A 122 19.72 -1.93 -57.84
N GLU A 123 18.81 -2.15 -56.90
CA GLU A 123 19.10 -2.70 -55.59
C GLU A 123 18.17 -3.89 -55.33
N TYR A 124 18.67 -4.91 -54.63
CA TYR A 124 18.00 -6.18 -54.40
C TYR A 124 17.76 -6.38 -52.90
N TYR A 125 16.63 -6.96 -52.53
CA TYR A 125 16.29 -7.32 -51.15
C TYR A 125 15.39 -8.55 -51.12
N TYR A 126 15.30 -9.23 -49.98
CA TYR A 126 14.25 -10.22 -49.74
C TYR A 126 13.06 -9.54 -49.08
N ALA A 127 11.88 -9.80 -49.62
CA ALA A 127 10.61 -9.53 -49.01
C ALA A 127 10.13 -10.79 -48.30
N VAL A 128 9.88 -10.69 -46.99
CA VAL A 128 9.54 -11.83 -46.13
C VAL A 128 8.17 -11.56 -45.51
N PRO A 129 7.13 -12.34 -45.84
CA PRO A 129 5.83 -12.24 -45.19
C PRO A 129 5.87 -12.86 -43.79
N PHE A 130 5.25 -12.18 -42.83
CA PHE A 130 5.14 -12.58 -41.44
C PHE A 130 3.68 -12.52 -41.00
N SER A 131 3.25 -13.54 -40.26
CA SER A 131 1.99 -13.51 -39.54
C SER A 131 2.15 -13.89 -38.08
N GLY A 132 1.34 -13.32 -37.22
CA GLY A 132 1.38 -13.57 -35.79
C GLY A 132 0.20 -12.94 -35.06
N SER A 133 0.15 -13.13 -33.75
CA SER A 133 -0.88 -12.52 -32.92
C SER A 133 -0.35 -12.16 -31.54
N SER A 134 -1.03 -11.26 -30.87
CA SER A 134 -0.82 -10.99 -29.46
C SER A 134 -2.15 -10.70 -28.79
N SER A 135 -2.31 -11.09 -27.54
CA SER A 135 -3.48 -10.73 -26.74
C SER A 135 -3.08 -10.41 -25.30
N ALA A 136 -3.90 -9.60 -24.65
CA ALA A 136 -3.84 -9.42 -23.20
C ALA A 136 -5.23 -9.35 -22.59
N LYS A 137 -5.35 -9.81 -21.36
CA LYS A 137 -6.55 -9.68 -20.53
C LYS A 137 -6.19 -9.41 -19.08
N ILE A 138 -7.01 -8.63 -18.39
CA ILE A 138 -6.94 -8.40 -16.94
C ILE A 138 -8.11 -9.12 -16.30
N ILE A 139 -7.80 -9.99 -15.33
CA ILE A 139 -8.76 -10.87 -14.65
C ILE A 139 -8.79 -10.50 -13.16
N ASP A 140 -9.97 -10.53 -12.56
CA ASP A 140 -10.16 -10.38 -11.10
C ASP A 140 -10.12 -11.73 -10.37
N PRO A 141 -10.18 -11.77 -9.02
CA PRO A 141 -10.17 -13.01 -8.25
C PRO A 141 -11.35 -13.95 -8.56
N ASP A 142 -12.48 -13.39 -9.02
CA ASP A 142 -13.69 -14.15 -9.40
C ASP A 142 -13.55 -14.76 -10.81
N GLY A 143 -12.44 -14.53 -11.51
CA GLY A 143 -12.23 -15.00 -12.88
C GLY A 143 -12.90 -14.13 -13.96
N ARG A 144 -13.44 -12.97 -13.60
CA ARG A 144 -14.08 -12.05 -14.55
C ARG A 144 -13.02 -11.27 -15.33
N ILE A 145 -13.23 -11.13 -16.63
CA ILE A 145 -12.37 -10.32 -17.49
C ILE A 145 -12.79 -8.86 -17.36
N LEU A 146 -11.93 -8.04 -16.74
CA LEU A 146 -12.13 -6.61 -16.56
C LEU A 146 -11.74 -5.79 -17.80
N SER A 147 -10.77 -6.27 -18.57
CA SER A 147 -10.30 -5.63 -19.80
C SER A 147 -9.62 -6.66 -20.68
N SER A 148 -9.78 -6.58 -22.00
CA SER A 148 -9.11 -7.45 -22.95
C SER A 148 -8.78 -6.74 -24.26
N LYS A 149 -7.69 -7.12 -24.90
CA LYS A 149 -7.32 -6.68 -26.24
C LYS A 149 -6.56 -7.78 -26.99
N SER A 150 -6.76 -7.86 -28.29
CA SER A 150 -6.00 -8.73 -29.19
C SER A 150 -5.63 -7.98 -30.47
N GLU A 151 -4.49 -8.33 -31.05
CA GLU A 151 -3.99 -7.78 -32.31
C GLU A 151 -3.48 -8.94 -33.17
N VAL A 152 -3.78 -8.88 -34.47
CA VAL A 152 -3.27 -9.81 -35.47
C VAL A 152 -2.30 -9.06 -36.37
N TYR A 153 -1.19 -9.70 -36.70
CA TYR A 153 -0.14 -9.16 -37.55
C TYR A 153 -0.12 -9.98 -38.83
N ASP A 154 -0.19 -9.29 -39.97
CA ASP A 154 0.02 -9.85 -41.30
C ASP A 154 0.73 -8.78 -42.14
N ARG A 155 2.03 -8.96 -42.34
CA ARG A 155 2.91 -7.92 -42.92
C ARG A 155 4.04 -8.53 -43.72
N GLU A 156 4.52 -7.77 -44.70
CA GLU A 156 5.74 -8.08 -45.43
C GLU A 156 6.85 -7.12 -44.99
N LEU A 157 8.00 -7.65 -44.56
CA LEU A 157 9.17 -6.85 -44.23
C LEU A 157 10.28 -7.09 -45.27
N GLY A 158 11.00 -6.02 -45.63
CA GLY A 158 12.12 -6.07 -46.56
C GLY A 158 13.46 -6.09 -45.85
N THR A 159 14.38 -6.96 -46.28
CA THR A 159 15.78 -6.92 -45.79
C THR A 159 16.47 -5.63 -46.27
N GLN A 160 17.65 -5.34 -45.73
CA GLN A 160 18.50 -4.27 -46.26
C GLN A 160 18.79 -4.46 -47.77
N LEU A 161 19.01 -3.34 -48.46
CA LEU A 161 19.22 -3.28 -49.90
C LEU A 161 20.67 -3.61 -50.27
N TYR A 162 20.86 -4.43 -51.30
CA TYR A 162 22.16 -4.80 -51.84
C TYR A 162 22.28 -4.42 -53.32
N LYS A 163 23.44 -3.92 -53.74
CA LYS A 163 23.71 -3.64 -55.17
C LYS A 163 23.97 -4.90 -56.00
N ASN A 164 24.28 -6.03 -55.36
CA ASN A 164 24.63 -7.28 -56.02
C ASN A 164 23.79 -8.45 -55.48
N GLN A 165 23.10 -9.14 -56.39
CA GLN A 165 22.25 -10.30 -56.07
C GLN A 165 23.02 -11.46 -55.41
N ALA A 166 24.25 -11.74 -55.83
CA ALA A 166 25.06 -12.82 -55.25
C ALA A 166 25.44 -12.52 -53.80
N GLN A 167 25.70 -11.26 -53.47
CA GLN A 167 25.99 -10.83 -52.09
C GLN A 167 24.76 -10.98 -51.19
N LEU A 168 23.56 -10.64 -51.69
CA LEU A 168 22.30 -10.86 -51.00
C LEU A 168 22.09 -12.36 -50.72
N LYS A 169 22.24 -13.23 -51.73
CA LYS A 169 22.10 -14.68 -51.58
C LYS A 169 23.04 -15.26 -50.52
N LYS A 170 24.31 -14.83 -50.50
CA LYS A 170 25.29 -15.28 -49.50
C LYS A 170 24.91 -14.90 -48.06
N SER A 171 24.13 -13.84 -47.89
CA SER A 171 23.74 -13.31 -46.57
C SER A 171 22.31 -13.70 -46.15
N ALA A 172 21.59 -14.49 -46.97
CA ALA A 172 20.14 -14.72 -46.83
C ALA A 172 19.73 -15.16 -45.42
N ASN A 173 20.32 -16.25 -44.91
CA ASN A 173 19.95 -16.80 -43.60
C ASN A 173 20.10 -15.79 -42.46
N LYS A 174 21.21 -15.04 -42.44
CA LYS A 174 21.43 -14.01 -41.42
C LYS A 174 20.37 -12.91 -41.52
N LEU A 175 20.10 -12.41 -42.73
CA LEU A 175 19.13 -11.33 -42.96
C LEU A 175 17.70 -11.76 -42.60
N ILE A 176 17.33 -12.99 -42.92
CA ILE A 176 16.03 -13.57 -42.57
C ILE A 176 15.93 -13.74 -41.05
N ASN A 177 16.97 -14.20 -40.37
CA ASN A 177 16.98 -14.29 -38.90
C ASN A 177 16.88 -12.90 -38.24
N ASP A 178 17.62 -11.92 -38.76
CA ASP A 178 17.59 -10.55 -38.25
C ASP A 178 16.19 -9.93 -38.42
N ILE A 179 15.57 -10.05 -39.60
CA ILE A 179 14.23 -9.49 -39.86
C ILE A 179 13.12 -10.26 -39.13
N THR A 180 13.30 -11.55 -38.87
CA THR A 180 12.42 -12.36 -38.00
C THR A 180 12.46 -11.85 -36.56
N ARG A 181 13.66 -11.59 -36.03
CA ARG A 181 13.82 -10.99 -34.70
C ARG A 181 13.20 -9.60 -34.64
N ASP A 182 13.33 -8.80 -35.70
CA ASP A 182 12.72 -7.47 -35.77
C ASP A 182 11.18 -7.55 -35.76
N ALA A 183 10.58 -8.47 -36.52
CA ALA A 183 9.14 -8.75 -36.48
C ALA A 183 8.68 -9.15 -35.08
N ALA A 184 9.37 -10.09 -34.43
CA ALA A 184 9.08 -10.51 -33.07
C ALA A 184 9.20 -9.36 -32.06
N GLN A 185 10.22 -8.50 -32.20
CA GLN A 185 10.39 -7.31 -31.36
C GLN A 185 9.26 -6.30 -31.57
N GLU A 186 8.76 -6.14 -32.79
CA GLU A 186 7.62 -5.27 -33.07
C GLU A 186 6.36 -5.77 -32.37
N ILE A 187 6.00 -7.05 -32.54
CA ILE A 187 4.85 -7.68 -31.87
C ILE A 187 4.98 -7.50 -30.35
N ARG A 188 6.15 -7.79 -29.77
CA ARG A 188 6.41 -7.62 -28.34
C ARG A 188 6.24 -6.17 -27.87
N ARG A 189 6.77 -5.19 -28.60
CA ARG A 189 6.65 -3.76 -28.23
C ARG A 189 5.19 -3.30 -28.27
N ASN A 190 4.44 -3.75 -29.27
CA ASN A 190 3.01 -3.45 -29.39
C ASN A 190 2.21 -4.12 -28.26
N ALA A 191 2.48 -5.40 -27.99
CA ALA A 191 1.91 -6.15 -26.87
C ALA A 191 2.14 -5.44 -25.54
N TYR A 192 3.39 -5.06 -25.25
CA TYR A 192 3.73 -4.29 -24.06
C TYR A 192 2.96 -2.96 -23.99
N SER A 193 2.95 -2.20 -25.10
CA SER A 193 2.34 -0.87 -25.14
C SER A 193 0.85 -0.90 -24.77
N TYR A 194 0.05 -1.76 -25.42
CA TYR A 194 -1.37 -1.82 -25.10
C TYR A 194 -1.65 -2.50 -23.76
N SER A 195 -0.90 -3.54 -23.39
CA SER A 195 -1.07 -4.24 -22.11
C SER A 195 -0.75 -3.31 -20.94
N ASN A 196 0.31 -2.52 -21.07
CA ASN A 196 0.67 -1.53 -20.06
C ASN A 196 -0.40 -0.44 -20.03
N SER A 197 -0.87 0.07 -21.18
CA SER A 197 -1.96 1.05 -21.19
C SER A 197 -3.24 0.54 -20.50
N MET A 198 -3.59 -0.73 -20.70
CA MET A 198 -4.71 -1.37 -20.00
C MET A 198 -4.43 -1.41 -18.50
N LEU A 199 -3.26 -1.90 -18.09
CA LEU A 199 -2.87 -1.99 -16.68
C LEU A 199 -2.89 -0.62 -15.98
N GLN A 200 -2.35 0.41 -16.62
CA GLN A 200 -2.32 1.79 -16.10
C GLN A 200 -3.72 2.41 -15.93
N SER A 201 -4.76 1.84 -16.55
CA SER A 201 -6.15 2.32 -16.38
C SER A 201 -6.75 1.99 -15.01
N PHE A 202 -6.16 1.02 -14.30
CA PHE A 202 -6.50 0.60 -12.95
C PHE A 202 -5.60 1.22 -11.86
N ASP A 203 -4.52 1.90 -12.25
CA ASP A 203 -3.47 2.31 -11.30
C ASP A 203 -3.74 3.67 -10.62
N PHE A 204 -3.29 3.79 -9.37
CA PHE A 204 -3.23 5.05 -8.61
C PHE A 204 -1.85 5.67 -8.82
N ARG A 205 -1.71 6.44 -9.90
CA ARG A 205 -0.39 6.89 -10.38
C ARG A 205 0.01 8.20 -9.73
N LYS A 206 1.14 8.21 -9.05
CA LYS A 206 1.86 9.42 -8.63
C LYS A 206 2.30 10.15 -9.89
N THR A 207 1.66 11.28 -10.16
CA THR A 207 1.89 12.07 -11.36
C THR A 207 2.16 13.53 -11.04
N SER A 208 2.69 14.22 -12.03
CA SER A 208 2.83 15.67 -11.98
C SER A 208 2.25 16.29 -13.24
N THR A 209 1.64 17.45 -13.09
CA THR A 209 1.07 18.19 -14.20
C THR A 209 1.57 19.62 -14.19
N ARG A 210 1.75 20.17 -15.39
CA ARG A 210 2.21 21.53 -15.60
C ARG A 210 0.99 22.41 -15.83
N GLU A 211 0.49 23.01 -14.76
CA GLU A 211 -0.67 23.88 -14.80
C GLU A 211 -0.23 25.31 -15.11
N GLN A 212 -1.01 25.98 -15.95
CA GLN A 212 -0.74 27.37 -16.30
C GLN A 212 -1.46 28.26 -15.29
N ILE A 213 -0.79 29.31 -14.85
CA ILE A 213 -1.31 30.40 -14.02
C ILE A 213 -1.13 31.68 -14.84
N TYR A 214 -2.23 32.43 -14.98
CA TYR A 214 -2.20 33.69 -15.70
C TYR A 214 -1.54 34.79 -14.89
N LEU A 215 -0.74 35.59 -15.58
CA LEU A 215 -0.20 36.86 -15.12
C LEU A 215 -0.72 37.99 -16.01
N ILE A 216 -0.94 39.14 -15.38
CA ILE A 216 -1.24 40.39 -16.06
C ILE A 216 0.03 41.22 -16.07
N THR A 217 0.56 41.52 -17.25
CA THR A 217 1.72 42.39 -17.43
C THR A 217 1.33 43.72 -18.07
N LYS A 218 2.17 44.75 -17.90
CA LYS A 218 1.92 46.13 -18.33
C LYS A 218 0.64 46.69 -17.69
N HIS A 219 0.46 46.44 -16.39
CA HIS A 219 -0.67 46.93 -15.59
C HIS A 219 -0.17 47.35 -14.21
N SER A 220 -0.85 48.29 -13.55
CA SER A 220 -0.46 48.82 -12.23
C SER A 220 -0.42 47.77 -11.11
N SER A 221 -1.02 46.60 -11.33
CA SER A 221 -1.03 45.49 -10.36
C SER A 221 -0.06 44.36 -10.69
N GLU A 222 0.79 44.50 -11.72
CA GLU A 222 1.69 43.43 -12.21
C GLU A 222 2.51 42.78 -11.08
N ASP A 223 3.12 43.58 -10.21
CA ASP A 223 3.91 43.09 -9.07
C ASP A 223 3.09 42.23 -8.11
N GLN A 224 1.81 42.55 -7.91
CA GLN A 224 0.92 41.74 -7.07
C GLN A 224 0.59 40.40 -7.75
N TRP A 225 0.36 40.39 -9.08
CA TRP A 225 0.17 39.14 -9.82
C TRP A 225 1.39 38.23 -9.71
N GLU A 226 2.59 38.80 -9.87
CA GLU A 226 3.85 38.07 -9.76
C GLU A 226 4.08 37.52 -8.35
N LYS A 227 3.87 38.34 -7.31
CA LYS A 227 3.98 37.93 -5.90
C LYS A 227 3.07 36.73 -5.57
N HIS A 228 1.81 36.80 -5.98
CA HIS A 228 0.86 35.72 -5.71
C HIS A 228 1.13 34.47 -6.54
N TYR A 229 1.63 34.62 -7.77
CA TYR A 229 2.12 33.50 -8.57
C TYR A 229 3.29 32.78 -7.88
N GLU A 230 4.31 33.50 -7.40
CA GLU A 230 5.45 32.86 -6.72
C GLU A 230 5.01 32.15 -5.42
N THR A 231 4.00 32.69 -4.72
CA THR A 231 3.37 32.00 -3.57
C THR A 231 2.74 30.66 -3.98
N ILE A 232 1.94 30.66 -5.04
CA ILE A 232 1.31 29.44 -5.59
C ILE A 232 2.36 28.43 -6.01
N LYS A 233 3.36 28.89 -6.76
CA LYS A 233 4.44 28.07 -7.28
C LYS A 233 5.21 27.40 -6.15
N LEU A 234 5.55 28.13 -5.09
CA LEU A 234 6.24 27.59 -3.93
C LEU A 234 5.43 26.46 -3.28
N LEU A 235 4.14 26.68 -3.00
CA LEU A 235 3.30 25.74 -2.26
C LEU A 235 2.90 24.49 -3.05
N PHE A 236 2.69 24.61 -4.36
CA PHE A 236 2.37 23.45 -5.18
C PHE A 236 3.60 22.68 -5.68
N SER A 237 4.75 23.36 -5.81
CA SER A 237 6.00 22.69 -6.23
C SER A 237 6.71 21.94 -5.08
N SER A 238 6.37 22.21 -3.81
CA SER A 238 7.08 21.72 -2.62
C SER A 238 6.88 20.22 -2.26
N GLY A 239 6.73 19.35 -3.25
CA GLY A 239 7.38 18.04 -3.20
C GLY A 239 6.52 16.78 -3.05
N SER A 240 5.39 16.82 -2.33
CA SER A 240 4.59 15.62 -2.02
C SER A 240 3.42 15.38 -2.99
N HIS A 241 3.14 14.11 -3.29
CA HIS A 241 1.89 13.66 -3.91
C HIS A 241 0.74 13.55 -2.90
N TYR A 242 1.05 13.69 -1.61
CA TYR A 242 0.13 13.61 -0.47
C TYR A 242 0.36 14.82 0.45
N PRO A 243 -0.13 15.99 0.05
CA PRO A 243 0.05 17.22 0.80
C PRO A 243 -0.99 17.36 1.91
N ASN A 244 -0.64 18.11 2.95
CA ASN A 244 -1.61 18.65 3.88
C ASN A 244 -2.38 19.80 3.18
N THR A 245 -3.62 19.54 2.78
CA THR A 245 -4.47 20.49 2.05
C THR A 245 -4.92 21.67 2.90
N GLU A 246 -5.18 21.47 4.19
CA GLU A 246 -5.53 22.56 5.13
C GLU A 246 -4.38 23.55 5.29
N PHE A 247 -3.14 23.06 5.45
CA PHE A 247 -1.96 23.91 5.49
C PHE A 247 -1.80 24.70 4.18
N ARG A 248 -2.01 24.06 3.02
CA ARG A 248 -1.96 24.76 1.72
C ARG A 248 -3.03 25.84 1.61
N LYS A 249 -4.26 25.55 2.04
CA LYS A 249 -5.38 26.48 2.03
C LYS A 249 -5.06 27.72 2.86
N GLU A 250 -4.56 27.54 4.08
CA GLU A 250 -4.13 28.64 4.95
C GLU A 250 -3.05 29.52 4.28
N LYS A 251 -2.02 28.91 3.68
CA LYS A 251 -0.92 29.66 3.04
C LYS A 251 -1.30 30.30 1.70
N LEU A 252 -2.27 29.75 0.98
CA LEU A 252 -2.77 30.31 -0.28
C LEU A 252 -3.82 31.39 -0.08
N GLU A 253 -4.39 31.53 1.11
CA GLU A 253 -5.46 32.48 1.41
C GLU A 253 -5.15 33.93 0.97
N PRO A 254 -3.93 34.48 1.14
CA PRO A 254 -3.61 35.82 0.60
C PRO A 254 -3.72 35.91 -0.92
N ALA A 255 -3.33 34.87 -1.66
CA ALA A 255 -3.46 34.81 -3.12
C ALA A 255 -4.92 34.65 -3.54
N ILE A 256 -5.68 33.81 -2.84
CA ILE A 256 -7.12 33.63 -3.07
C ILE A 256 -7.85 34.97 -2.90
N ARG A 257 -7.61 35.70 -1.81
CA ARG A 257 -8.23 37.03 -1.58
C ARG A 257 -7.90 38.02 -2.69
N PHE A 258 -6.64 38.08 -3.11
CA PHE A 258 -6.22 38.94 -4.22
C PHE A 258 -6.97 38.60 -5.52
N TYR A 259 -7.03 37.32 -5.91
CA TYR A 259 -7.73 36.95 -7.13
C TYR A 259 -9.24 37.14 -7.01
N LYS A 260 -9.86 36.91 -5.85
CA LYS A 260 -11.28 37.23 -5.62
C LYS A 260 -11.56 38.73 -5.82
N GLN A 261 -10.68 39.60 -5.31
CA GLN A 261 -10.78 41.05 -5.53
C GLN A 261 -10.61 41.45 -7.00
N MET A 262 -9.78 40.74 -7.76
CA MET A 262 -9.63 40.99 -9.20
C MET A 262 -10.80 40.42 -10.01
N ALA A 263 -11.38 39.30 -9.56
CA ALA A 263 -12.54 38.65 -10.16
C ALA A 263 -13.84 39.45 -9.92
N SER A 264 -13.95 40.23 -8.83
CA SER A 264 -15.15 41.06 -8.57
C SER A 264 -15.28 42.27 -9.52
N LYS A 265 -14.24 42.58 -10.30
CA LYS A 265 -14.24 43.70 -11.26
C LYS A 265 -14.88 43.27 -12.59
N ASP A 266 -16.20 43.02 -12.58
CA ASP A 266 -16.97 42.63 -13.76
C ASP A 266 -16.60 43.51 -14.98
N PRO A 267 -16.20 42.91 -16.11
CA PRO A 267 -15.79 43.66 -17.28
C PRO A 267 -16.86 44.55 -17.90
N ARG A 268 -18.16 44.26 -17.77
CA ARG A 268 -19.25 44.98 -18.46
C ARG A 268 -18.96 45.27 -19.94
N GLY A 269 -18.28 44.36 -20.63
CA GLY A 269 -17.87 44.50 -22.03
C GLY A 269 -16.46 45.09 -22.28
N ASP A 270 -15.79 45.68 -21.29
CA ASP A 270 -14.44 46.25 -21.43
C ASP A 270 -13.38 45.17 -21.67
N LYS A 271 -12.66 45.25 -22.79
CA LYS A 271 -11.67 44.26 -23.22
C LYS A 271 -10.48 44.10 -22.26
N LYS A 272 -10.02 45.18 -21.60
CA LYS A 272 -8.92 45.14 -20.63
C LYS A 272 -9.39 44.49 -19.33
N LYS A 273 -10.56 44.90 -18.84
CA LYS A 273 -11.18 44.27 -17.66
C LYS A 273 -11.50 42.79 -17.90
N LYS A 274 -11.91 42.40 -19.12
CA LYS A 274 -12.14 40.98 -19.48
C LYS A 274 -10.90 40.12 -19.27
N ARG A 275 -9.70 40.64 -19.57
CA ARG A 275 -8.44 39.90 -19.37
C ARG A 275 -8.15 39.68 -17.88
N ILE A 276 -8.32 40.71 -17.05
CA ILE A 276 -8.14 40.61 -15.59
C ILE A 276 -9.16 39.63 -15.01
N TYR A 277 -10.42 39.79 -15.38
CA TYR A 277 -11.52 38.95 -14.92
C TYR A 277 -11.28 37.49 -15.28
N LYS A 278 -10.95 37.20 -16.54
CA LYS A 278 -10.59 35.84 -17.00
C LYS A 278 -9.41 35.28 -16.22
N ALA A 279 -8.32 36.04 -16.10
CA ALA A 279 -7.11 35.60 -15.43
C ALA A 279 -7.38 35.24 -13.96
N ALA A 280 -8.13 36.09 -13.26
CA ALA A 280 -8.43 35.91 -11.85
C ALA A 280 -9.31 34.68 -11.60
N ASN A 281 -10.40 34.56 -12.37
CA ASN A 281 -11.33 33.44 -12.28
C ASN A 281 -10.65 32.09 -12.63
N LEU A 282 -9.86 32.01 -13.71
CA LEU A 282 -9.18 30.75 -14.06
C LEU A 282 -8.03 30.39 -13.11
N ASN A 283 -7.37 31.38 -12.51
CA ASN A 283 -6.39 31.12 -11.44
C ASN A 283 -7.07 30.58 -10.19
N LEU A 284 -8.18 31.20 -9.73
CA LEU A 284 -8.98 30.71 -8.62
C LEU A 284 -9.47 29.28 -8.86
N SER A 285 -10.03 29.03 -10.05
CA SER A 285 -10.48 27.70 -10.44
C SER A 285 -9.37 26.66 -10.35
N THR A 286 -8.17 26.99 -10.84
CA THR A 286 -7.00 26.10 -10.75
C THR A 286 -6.57 25.88 -9.29
N ILE A 287 -6.52 26.94 -8.47
CA ILE A 287 -6.17 26.82 -7.04
C ILE A 287 -7.16 25.90 -6.32
N TYR A 288 -8.46 26.16 -6.46
CA TYR A 288 -9.51 25.42 -5.77
C TYR A 288 -9.55 23.94 -6.19
N TYR A 289 -9.31 23.63 -7.47
CA TYR A 289 -9.19 22.25 -7.94
C TYR A 289 -8.13 21.46 -7.15
N TYR A 290 -6.96 22.06 -6.92
CA TYR A 290 -5.86 21.41 -6.18
C TYR A 290 -5.91 21.65 -4.66
N LEU A 291 -6.92 22.37 -4.18
CA LEU A 291 -7.36 22.37 -2.78
C LEU A 291 -8.53 21.42 -2.55
N GLU A 292 -8.94 20.68 -3.57
CA GLU A 292 -10.04 19.70 -3.54
C GLU A 292 -11.43 20.31 -3.30
N ASP A 293 -11.55 21.62 -3.48
CA ASP A 293 -12.83 22.33 -3.53
C ASP A 293 -13.32 22.39 -4.99
N MET A 294 -13.85 21.26 -5.44
CA MET A 294 -14.28 21.09 -6.83
C MET A 294 -15.46 22.00 -7.19
N ALA A 295 -16.34 22.29 -6.22
CA ALA A 295 -17.48 23.18 -6.41
C ALA A 295 -17.02 24.61 -6.72
N SER A 296 -16.14 25.19 -5.89
CA SER A 296 -15.55 26.51 -6.16
C SER A 296 -14.74 26.50 -7.46
N SER A 297 -14.03 25.40 -7.75
CA SER A 297 -13.30 25.25 -9.01
C SER A 297 -14.20 25.41 -10.23
N ILE A 298 -15.36 24.74 -10.23
CA ILE A 298 -16.34 24.80 -11.32
C ILE A 298 -16.95 26.20 -11.40
N GLU A 299 -17.40 26.76 -10.27
CA GLU A 299 -18.02 28.10 -10.22
C GLU A 299 -17.13 29.16 -10.90
N TYR A 300 -15.85 29.25 -10.51
CA TYR A 300 -14.94 30.23 -11.08
C TYR A 300 -14.63 29.98 -12.56
N ALA A 301 -14.59 28.72 -13.01
CA ALA A 301 -14.43 28.43 -14.43
C ALA A 301 -15.67 28.85 -15.24
N GLU A 302 -16.88 28.63 -14.72
CA GLU A 302 -18.14 29.04 -15.35
C GLU A 302 -18.25 30.56 -15.46
N LEU A 303 -17.88 31.30 -14.41
CA LEU A 303 -17.83 32.76 -14.43
C LEU A 303 -16.93 33.27 -15.57
N SER A 304 -15.74 32.69 -15.73
CA SER A 304 -14.84 32.99 -16.85
C SER A 304 -15.47 32.66 -18.20
N LEU A 305 -16.04 31.46 -18.34
CA LEU A 305 -16.66 31.00 -19.59
C LEU A 305 -17.80 31.93 -20.03
N LYS A 306 -18.69 32.31 -19.11
CA LYS A 306 -19.82 33.21 -19.35
C LYS A 306 -19.37 34.59 -19.84
N ALA A 307 -18.32 35.15 -19.24
CA ALA A 307 -17.80 36.48 -19.63
C ALA A 307 -17.10 36.47 -21.00
N MET A 308 -16.53 35.33 -21.40
CA MET A 308 -15.75 35.17 -22.63
C MET A 308 -16.57 34.63 -23.81
N GLY A 309 -17.69 33.95 -23.57
CA GLY A 309 -18.57 33.33 -24.56
C GLY A 309 -18.05 32.01 -25.11
N LYS A 310 -16.79 31.97 -25.58
CA LYS A 310 -16.09 30.73 -25.95
C LYS A 310 -14.70 30.73 -25.32
N ASP A 311 -14.44 29.78 -24.42
CA ASP A 311 -13.13 29.60 -23.80
C ASP A 311 -12.84 28.13 -23.47
N SER A 312 -12.03 27.48 -24.31
CA SER A 312 -11.73 26.05 -24.18
C SER A 312 -11.07 25.70 -22.85
N ARG A 313 -10.26 26.60 -22.28
CA ARG A 313 -9.59 26.36 -20.99
C ARG A 313 -10.59 26.31 -19.84
N SER A 314 -11.58 27.20 -19.83
CA SER A 314 -12.69 27.17 -18.86
C SER A 314 -13.51 25.88 -19.00
N SER A 315 -13.94 25.54 -20.22
CA SER A 315 -14.72 24.30 -20.47
C SER A 315 -13.94 23.04 -20.08
N ASN A 316 -12.67 22.94 -20.44
CA ASN A 316 -11.82 21.80 -20.09
C ASN A 316 -11.63 21.67 -18.56
N ARG A 317 -11.57 22.79 -17.84
CA ARG A 317 -11.43 22.77 -16.37
C ARG A 317 -12.70 22.27 -15.69
N ILE A 318 -13.87 22.71 -16.15
CA ILE A 318 -15.18 22.23 -15.66
C ILE A 318 -15.26 20.71 -15.87
N SER A 319 -15.07 20.25 -17.11
CA SER A 319 -15.13 18.81 -17.41
C SER A 319 -14.06 18.00 -16.67
N LYS A 320 -12.89 18.57 -16.40
CA LYS A 320 -11.86 17.90 -15.58
C LYS A 320 -12.33 17.73 -14.13
N ALA A 321 -12.90 18.77 -13.51
CA ALA A 321 -13.43 18.72 -12.14
C ALA A 321 -14.59 17.72 -12.02
N GLU A 322 -15.54 17.75 -12.95
CA GLU A 322 -16.68 16.83 -12.99
C GLU A 322 -16.23 15.36 -13.10
N ARG A 323 -15.34 15.06 -14.06
CA ARG A 323 -14.79 13.70 -14.22
C ARG A 323 -13.99 13.24 -12.99
N THR A 324 -13.33 14.15 -12.30
CA THR A 324 -12.62 13.82 -11.06
C THR A 324 -13.60 13.48 -9.94
N LEU A 325 -14.69 14.22 -9.78
CA LEU A 325 -15.75 13.90 -8.83
C LEU A 325 -16.44 12.57 -9.14
N GLU A 326 -16.69 12.29 -10.42
CA GLU A 326 -17.23 11.01 -10.87
C GLU A 326 -16.29 9.86 -10.50
N ARG A 327 -15.00 9.95 -10.85
CA ARG A 327 -14.00 8.92 -10.48
C ARG A 327 -13.90 8.73 -8.97
N MET A 328 -13.87 9.82 -8.20
CA MET A 328 -13.86 9.76 -6.73
C MET A 328 -15.04 8.93 -6.21
N ARG A 329 -16.24 9.19 -6.72
CA ARG A 329 -17.46 8.45 -6.36
C ARG A 329 -17.37 6.98 -6.75
N ASP A 330 -16.98 6.68 -8.00
CA ASP A 330 -16.95 5.31 -8.52
C ASP A 330 -15.94 4.44 -7.78
N ILE A 331 -14.81 5.02 -7.38
CA ILE A 331 -13.73 4.34 -6.64
C ILE A 331 -14.04 4.28 -5.14
N GLY A 332 -14.87 5.18 -4.61
CA GLY A 332 -15.13 5.31 -3.18
C GLY A 332 -14.06 6.08 -2.41
N VAL A 333 -13.42 7.08 -3.04
CA VAL A 333 -12.43 7.96 -2.41
C VAL A 333 -12.89 9.42 -2.47
N SER A 334 -12.45 10.24 -1.51
CA SER A 334 -12.80 11.66 -1.44
C SER A 334 -11.67 12.62 -1.86
N THR A 335 -10.52 12.11 -2.28
CA THR A 335 -9.30 12.91 -2.50
C THR A 335 -8.49 12.46 -3.72
N ILE A 336 -7.91 13.42 -4.46
CA ILE A 336 -6.89 13.20 -5.51
C ILE A 336 -5.49 13.00 -4.92
N TYR A 337 -5.37 13.05 -3.60
CA TYR A 337 -4.16 12.78 -2.84
C TYR A 337 -4.27 11.46 -2.08
N TYR A 338 -5.06 10.52 -2.60
CA TYR A 338 -5.30 9.22 -1.98
C TYR A 338 -4.02 8.37 -1.95
N GLU A 339 -3.54 8.05 -0.74
CA GLU A 339 -2.42 7.14 -0.51
C GLU A 339 -2.95 5.75 -0.15
N ARG A 340 -2.46 4.73 -0.85
CA ARG A 340 -2.78 3.33 -0.55
C ARG A 340 -1.75 2.75 0.39
N ASP A 341 -2.22 2.15 1.48
CA ASP A 341 -1.39 1.31 2.33
C ASP A 341 -1.27 -0.09 1.73
N LEU A 342 -0.04 -0.42 1.31
CA LEU A 342 0.34 -1.68 0.68
C LEU A 342 1.25 -2.55 1.57
N SER A 343 1.55 -2.10 2.80
CA SER A 343 2.49 -2.76 3.72
C SER A 343 2.13 -4.23 3.95
N ASN A 344 0.84 -4.49 4.24
CA ASN A 344 0.30 -5.82 4.52
C ASN A 344 -0.45 -6.45 3.33
N ALA A 345 -0.21 -5.99 2.10
CA ALA A 345 -0.92 -6.51 0.94
C ALA A 345 -0.53 -7.97 0.63
N LEU A 346 -1.52 -8.85 0.60
CA LEU A 346 -1.41 -10.28 0.26
C LEU A 346 -2.19 -10.59 -1.03
N PRO A 347 -1.79 -11.59 -1.83
CA PRO A 347 -2.60 -12.09 -2.94
C PRO A 347 -3.84 -12.86 -2.43
N PRO A 348 -4.95 -12.88 -3.20
CA PRO A 348 -6.17 -13.62 -2.87
C PRO A 348 -5.93 -15.08 -2.43
N GLY A 349 -5.04 -15.82 -3.12
CA GLY A 349 -4.75 -17.20 -2.74
C GLY A 349 -4.08 -17.35 -1.37
N ALA A 350 -3.25 -16.37 -0.95
CA ALA A 350 -2.66 -16.39 0.38
C ALA A 350 -3.68 -16.04 1.47
N ILE A 351 -4.63 -15.14 1.17
CA ILE A 351 -5.74 -14.81 2.06
C ILE A 351 -6.61 -16.07 2.27
N ALA A 352 -7.03 -16.73 1.19
CA ALA A 352 -7.84 -17.94 1.27
C ALA A 352 -7.15 -19.07 2.03
N ASN A 353 -5.84 -19.28 1.82
CA ASN A 353 -5.08 -20.28 2.57
C ASN A 353 -5.02 -19.95 4.07
N GLN A 354 -4.84 -18.68 4.42
CA GLN A 354 -4.81 -18.23 5.81
C GLN A 354 -6.18 -18.34 6.47
N GLU A 355 -7.26 -18.02 5.76
CA GLU A 355 -8.63 -18.21 6.22
C GLU A 355 -8.92 -19.69 6.48
N ALA A 356 -8.54 -20.59 5.56
CA ALA A 356 -8.70 -22.02 5.73
C ALA A 356 -7.87 -22.56 6.91
N GLU A 357 -6.66 -22.05 7.13
CA GLU A 357 -5.86 -22.40 8.31
C GLU A 357 -6.53 -21.92 9.61
N ASN A 358 -7.05 -20.69 9.62
CA ASN A 358 -7.79 -20.13 10.75
C ASN A 358 -9.05 -20.94 11.08
N GLU A 359 -9.80 -21.38 10.07
CA GLU A 359 -10.96 -22.24 10.24
C GLU A 359 -10.58 -23.58 10.87
N ARG A 360 -9.53 -24.24 10.36
CA ARG A 360 -9.04 -25.51 10.93
C ARG A 360 -8.60 -25.35 12.39
N LEU A 361 -7.88 -24.28 12.71
CA LEU A 361 -7.47 -23.98 14.09
C LEU A 361 -8.67 -23.79 15.02
N LEU A 362 -9.77 -23.19 14.53
CA LEU A 362 -11.00 -23.03 15.29
C LEU A 362 -11.84 -24.32 15.38
N GLU A 363 -11.77 -25.20 14.38
CA GLU A 363 -12.44 -26.51 14.40
C GLU A 363 -11.76 -27.50 15.35
N ASP A 364 -10.43 -27.49 15.43
CA ASP A 364 -9.67 -28.45 16.25
C ASP A 364 -9.56 -28.04 17.73
N ALA A 365 -9.95 -26.80 18.07
CA ALA A 365 -9.84 -26.24 19.41
C ALA A 365 -11.19 -25.85 20.03
N ASN A 366 -11.26 -25.94 21.35
CA ASN A 366 -12.26 -25.20 22.14
C ASN A 366 -11.82 -23.74 22.20
N ALA A 367 -12.60 -22.86 21.57
CA ALA A 367 -12.31 -21.42 21.51
C ALA A 367 -13.16 -20.65 22.52
N ASN A 368 -12.51 -20.00 23.48
CA ASN A 368 -13.15 -19.12 24.45
C ASN A 368 -12.64 -17.69 24.30
N ASN A 369 -13.51 -16.70 24.46
CA ASN A 369 -13.04 -15.32 24.57
C ASN A 369 -12.15 -15.21 25.83
N ALA A 370 -11.01 -14.55 25.68
CA ALA A 370 -10.06 -14.38 26.76
C ALA A 370 -9.38 -13.02 26.67
N THR A 371 -8.85 -12.58 27.81
CA THR A 371 -8.04 -11.38 27.91
C THR A 371 -6.66 -11.75 28.43
N ILE A 372 -5.63 -11.14 27.83
CA ILE A 372 -4.27 -11.20 28.35
C ILE A 372 -3.79 -9.79 28.70
N VAL A 373 -2.82 -9.68 29.59
CA VAL A 373 -2.10 -8.44 29.85
C VAL A 373 -0.76 -8.49 29.12
N TYR A 374 -0.65 -7.80 27.99
CA TYR A 374 0.53 -7.73 27.13
C TYR A 374 1.10 -6.30 27.14
N ARG A 375 2.38 -6.14 27.51
CA ARG A 375 3.02 -4.80 27.65
C ARG A 375 2.26 -3.84 28.57
N ASN A 376 1.64 -4.36 29.63
CA ASN A 376 0.80 -3.63 30.59
C ASN A 376 -0.53 -3.10 30.02
N GLU A 377 -0.96 -3.60 28.86
CA GLU A 377 -2.25 -3.29 28.26
C GLU A 377 -3.10 -4.57 28.18
N GLU A 378 -4.42 -4.42 28.38
CA GLU A 378 -5.36 -5.51 28.16
C GLU A 378 -5.55 -5.75 26.66
N VAL A 379 -5.33 -6.99 26.24
CA VAL A 379 -5.52 -7.43 24.87
C VAL A 379 -6.62 -8.49 24.85
N TYR A 380 -7.66 -8.22 24.09
CA TYR A 380 -8.83 -9.08 23.93
C TYR A 380 -8.65 -10.00 22.73
N GLY A 381 -8.93 -11.29 22.91
CA GLY A 381 -8.75 -12.30 21.87
C GLY A 381 -9.48 -13.59 22.18
N LYS A 382 -9.03 -14.68 21.56
CA LYS A 382 -9.54 -16.04 21.81
C LYS A 382 -8.42 -16.92 22.35
N MET A 383 -8.74 -17.66 23.40
CA MET A 383 -7.94 -18.79 23.86
C MET A 383 -8.39 -20.05 23.13
N LEU A 384 -7.46 -20.68 22.42
CA LEU A 384 -7.65 -21.96 21.74
C LEU A 384 -7.00 -23.06 22.60
N LEU A 385 -7.80 -24.05 22.96
CA LEU A 385 -7.36 -25.26 23.68
C LEU A 385 -7.70 -26.50 22.85
N ASP A 386 -6.73 -27.35 22.56
CA ASP A 386 -6.97 -28.60 21.81
C ASP A 386 -8.07 -29.44 22.48
N LYS A 387 -9.01 -29.98 21.70
CA LYS A 387 -10.23 -30.64 22.22
C LYS A 387 -9.98 -31.88 23.09
N GLU A 388 -8.85 -32.56 22.88
CA GLU A 388 -8.49 -33.82 23.57
C GLU A 388 -7.44 -33.63 24.68
N ALA A 389 -7.15 -32.38 25.06
CA ALA A 389 -6.14 -32.06 26.06
C ALA A 389 -6.64 -32.23 27.50
N ASP A 390 -6.05 -33.18 28.24
CA ASP A 390 -6.30 -33.34 29.68
C ASP A 390 -5.46 -32.38 30.55
N ASP A 391 -4.33 -31.91 30.03
CA ASP A 391 -3.40 -30.98 30.69
C ASP A 391 -3.15 -29.74 29.85
N LEU A 392 -2.81 -28.62 30.49
CA LEU A 392 -2.39 -27.41 29.78
C LEU A 392 -0.89 -27.42 29.55
N ILE A 393 -0.50 -27.29 28.29
CA ILE A 393 0.89 -27.25 27.84
C ILE A 393 1.10 -25.92 27.12
N PHE A 394 1.96 -25.08 27.68
CA PHE A 394 2.31 -23.79 27.09
C PHE A 394 3.61 -23.89 26.30
N GLY A 395 3.79 -22.98 25.34
CA GLY A 395 5.03 -22.86 24.56
C GLY A 395 4.97 -23.58 23.21
N GLU A 396 6.15 -23.84 22.65
CA GLU A 396 6.27 -24.46 21.32
C GLU A 396 5.74 -25.91 21.36
N GLY A 397 4.83 -26.23 20.43
CA GLY A 397 4.13 -27.53 20.42
C GLY A 397 3.15 -27.72 21.59
N GLY A 398 2.85 -26.66 22.35
CA GLY A 398 1.81 -26.68 23.38
C GLY A 398 0.40 -26.70 22.78
N ASN A 399 -0.57 -27.03 23.64
CA ASN A 399 -1.99 -27.17 23.28
C ASN A 399 -2.84 -25.96 23.68
N VAL A 400 -2.20 -24.88 24.18
CA VAL A 400 -2.86 -23.61 24.51
C VAL A 400 -2.29 -22.50 23.65
N LYS A 401 -3.15 -21.82 22.89
CA LYS A 401 -2.78 -20.67 22.05
C LYS A 401 -3.69 -19.49 22.33
N PHE A 402 -3.13 -18.29 22.35
CA PHE A 402 -3.93 -17.07 22.37
C PHE A 402 -3.81 -16.37 21.02
N VAL A 403 -4.96 -16.13 20.39
CA VAL A 403 -5.03 -15.50 19.07
C VAL A 403 -5.84 -14.21 19.13
N VAL A 404 -5.40 -13.20 18.41
CA VAL A 404 -6.11 -11.92 18.24
C VAL A 404 -6.49 -11.76 16.78
N ASN A 405 -7.69 -11.25 16.51
CA ASN A 405 -8.11 -10.93 15.16
C ASN A 405 -7.63 -9.52 14.80
N LYS A 406 -6.71 -9.41 13.84
CA LYS A 406 -6.27 -8.14 13.25
C LYS A 406 -6.62 -8.18 11.77
N ASP A 407 -7.54 -7.30 11.35
CA ASP A 407 -7.96 -7.16 9.95
C ASP A 407 -8.44 -8.48 9.29
N GLY A 408 -9.13 -9.33 10.05
CA GLY A 408 -9.64 -10.64 9.57
C GLY A 408 -8.64 -11.79 9.73
N VAL A 409 -7.42 -11.49 10.18
CA VAL A 409 -6.35 -12.47 10.36
C VAL A 409 -6.16 -12.80 11.84
N LEU A 410 -6.12 -14.09 12.18
CA LEU A 410 -5.71 -14.53 13.51
C LEU A 410 -4.18 -14.44 13.65
N ASP A 411 -3.73 -13.62 14.57
CA ASP A 411 -2.33 -13.44 14.94
C ASP A 411 -2.10 -14.07 16.32
N GLU A 412 -1.10 -14.95 16.46
CA GLU A 412 -0.83 -15.65 17.71
C GLU A 412 0.09 -14.79 18.62
N ILE A 413 -0.35 -14.54 19.85
CA ILE A 413 0.51 -14.03 20.90
C ILE A 413 0.94 -15.21 21.77
N LYS A 414 2.22 -15.55 21.72
CA LYS A 414 2.79 -16.62 22.54
C LYS A 414 2.63 -16.27 24.02
N LEU A 415 1.94 -17.10 24.79
CA LEU A 415 1.78 -16.91 26.24
C LEU A 415 3.11 -16.99 27.01
N THR A 416 4.11 -17.61 26.40
CA THR A 416 5.50 -17.65 26.91
C THR A 416 6.28 -16.37 26.63
N ASP A 417 5.79 -15.45 25.80
CA ASP A 417 6.44 -14.16 25.51
C ASP A 417 6.66 -13.35 26.80
N TYR A 418 7.86 -12.77 26.92
CA TYR A 418 8.28 -11.96 28.08
C TYR A 418 7.31 -10.83 28.42
N TRP A 419 6.62 -10.26 27.43
CA TRP A 419 5.69 -9.14 27.61
C TRP A 419 4.31 -9.56 28.11
N VAL A 420 3.98 -10.85 28.12
CA VAL A 420 2.76 -11.36 28.75
C VAL A 420 2.98 -11.46 30.26
N SER A 421 2.09 -10.86 31.04
CA SER A 421 2.19 -10.84 32.51
C SER A 421 1.08 -11.66 33.20
N SER A 422 -0.12 -11.70 32.63
CA SER A 422 -1.22 -12.54 33.13
C SER A 422 -2.21 -12.83 32.00
N PHE A 423 -2.98 -13.90 32.16
CA PHE A 423 -4.00 -14.34 31.20
C PHE A 423 -4.98 -15.31 31.86
N GLU A 424 -6.10 -15.57 31.19
CA GLU A 424 -7.12 -16.52 31.62
C GLU A 424 -7.31 -17.63 30.57
N VAL A 425 -7.48 -18.86 31.04
CA VAL A 425 -7.86 -20.02 30.22
C VAL A 425 -9.14 -20.58 30.84
N ALA A 426 -10.27 -20.38 30.17
CA ALA A 426 -11.60 -20.63 30.73
C ALA A 426 -11.80 -19.85 32.04
N ASP A 427 -12.03 -20.52 33.17
CA ASP A 427 -12.20 -19.94 34.51
C ASP A 427 -10.89 -19.90 35.33
N ARG A 428 -9.77 -20.31 34.73
CA ARG A 428 -8.49 -20.45 35.40
C ARG A 428 -7.61 -19.25 35.10
N LYS A 429 -7.06 -18.66 36.17
CA LYS A 429 -6.24 -17.45 36.10
C LYS A 429 -4.77 -17.78 36.18
N PHE A 430 -3.98 -17.23 35.27
CA PHE A 430 -2.53 -17.44 35.19
C PHE A 430 -1.79 -16.12 35.36
N THR A 431 -0.62 -16.18 35.99
CA THR A 431 0.28 -15.04 36.14
C THR A 431 1.70 -15.49 35.89
N LYS A 432 2.47 -14.64 35.21
CA LYS A 432 3.90 -14.81 35.01
C LYS A 432 4.68 -14.10 36.09
N MET A 433 5.43 -14.86 36.88
CA MET A 433 6.21 -14.31 37.98
C MET A 433 7.46 -15.15 38.25
N LYS A 434 8.41 -14.58 39.00
CA LYS A 434 9.62 -15.29 39.38
C LYS A 434 9.28 -16.50 40.27
N PHE A 435 9.76 -17.66 39.88
CA PHE A 435 9.59 -18.93 40.58
C PHE A 435 10.80 -19.84 40.33
N SER A 436 11.13 -20.70 41.30
CA SER A 436 12.24 -21.65 41.21
C SER A 436 11.68 -23.07 41.36
N PRO A 437 11.38 -23.77 40.25
CA PRO A 437 10.84 -25.11 40.29
C PRO A 437 11.86 -26.08 40.90
N SER A 438 11.42 -26.96 41.81
CA SER A 438 12.34 -27.79 42.60
C SER A 438 12.31 -29.29 42.25
N ALA A 439 11.31 -29.76 41.49
CA ALA A 439 11.16 -31.18 41.13
C ALA A 439 12.36 -31.82 40.40
N LYS A 440 13.26 -31.03 39.80
CA LYS A 440 14.49 -31.50 39.12
C LYS A 440 15.81 -31.01 39.75
N GLY A 441 15.77 -30.48 40.97
CA GLY A 441 16.91 -29.85 41.64
C GLY A 441 16.85 -28.31 41.57
N LYS A 442 17.71 -27.63 42.34
CA LYS A 442 17.67 -26.16 42.46
C LYS A 442 18.01 -25.49 41.12
N THR A 443 17.00 -24.99 40.42
CA THR A 443 17.16 -24.06 39.31
C THR A 443 17.16 -22.62 39.84
N GLU A 444 17.87 -21.72 39.17
CA GLU A 444 17.77 -20.29 39.46
C GLU A 444 16.32 -19.81 39.22
N ALA A 445 15.85 -18.84 39.99
CA ALA A 445 14.50 -18.32 39.82
C ALA A 445 14.34 -17.60 38.47
N SER A 446 13.39 -18.06 37.65
CA SER A 446 13.03 -17.51 36.34
C SER A 446 11.56 -17.08 36.31
N VAL A 447 11.17 -16.29 35.30
CA VAL A 447 9.77 -15.88 35.12
C VAL A 447 8.98 -17.03 34.50
N GLU A 448 8.13 -17.64 35.31
CA GLU A 448 7.38 -18.85 34.98
C GLU A 448 5.88 -18.59 34.90
N ILE A 449 5.13 -19.52 34.29
CA ILE A 449 3.67 -19.49 34.23
C ILE A 449 3.11 -20.23 35.46
N LEU A 450 2.34 -19.53 36.29
CA LEU A 450 1.67 -20.11 37.45
C LEU A 450 0.16 -19.88 37.38
N GLU A 451 -0.61 -20.94 37.58
CA GLU A 451 -2.05 -20.87 37.82
C GLU A 451 -2.31 -20.44 39.27
N GLU A 452 -3.17 -19.44 39.46
CA GLU A 452 -3.66 -19.04 40.78
C GLU A 452 -4.80 -19.98 41.21
N VAL A 453 -4.46 -20.98 42.04
CA VAL A 453 -5.40 -22.02 42.48
C VAL A 453 -6.22 -21.56 43.70
N TYR A 454 -5.65 -20.71 44.54
CA TYR A 454 -6.33 -20.06 45.66
C TYR A 454 -5.68 -18.71 45.96
N GLN A 455 -6.50 -17.70 46.25
CA GLN A 455 -6.05 -16.36 46.62
C GLN A 455 -6.77 -15.83 47.87
N SER A 456 -5.99 -15.25 48.77
CA SER A 456 -6.46 -14.46 49.91
C SER A 456 -5.43 -13.36 50.23
N GLU A 457 -5.75 -12.44 51.16
CA GLU A 457 -4.80 -11.39 51.60
C GLU A 457 -3.56 -11.97 52.30
N SER A 458 -3.71 -13.10 52.99
CA SER A 458 -2.66 -13.71 53.81
C SER A 458 -1.83 -14.76 53.10
N LEU A 459 -2.39 -15.42 52.08
CA LEU A 459 -1.78 -16.56 51.42
C LEU A 459 -2.33 -16.76 50.00
N LYS A 460 -1.44 -17.17 49.10
CA LYS A 460 -1.77 -17.65 47.77
C LYS A 460 -1.23 -19.07 47.56
N LEU A 461 -1.98 -19.88 46.81
CA LEU A 461 -1.57 -21.20 46.32
C LEU A 461 -1.50 -21.14 44.80
N TYR A 462 -0.36 -21.58 44.27
CA TYR A 462 -0.10 -21.62 42.85
C TYR A 462 0.13 -23.06 42.37
N LYS A 463 -0.19 -23.32 41.10
CA LYS A 463 0.28 -24.50 40.36
C LYS A 463 1.17 -24.03 39.21
N TYR A 464 2.42 -24.44 39.22
CA TYR A 464 3.40 -24.15 38.18
C TYR A 464 3.13 -24.97 36.92
N TYR A 465 3.30 -24.33 35.76
CA TYR A 465 3.21 -24.94 34.44
C TYR A 465 4.51 -24.70 33.66
N PRO A 466 5.24 -25.77 33.28
CA PRO A 466 6.44 -25.66 32.47
C PRO A 466 6.19 -24.97 31.13
N SER A 467 7.14 -24.13 30.70
CA SER A 467 7.09 -23.40 29.44
C SER A 467 7.81 -24.10 28.27
N SER A 468 8.41 -25.26 28.55
CA SER A 468 9.35 -25.99 27.68
C SER A 468 8.69 -26.96 26.68
N GLY A 469 7.36 -26.86 26.47
CA GLY A 469 6.60 -27.68 25.52
C GLY A 469 6.34 -29.12 25.99
N ALA A 470 5.55 -29.89 25.22
CA ALA A 470 5.09 -31.25 25.59
C ALA A 470 6.21 -32.29 25.74
N LEU A 471 7.43 -31.99 25.26
CA LEU A 471 8.57 -32.90 25.24
C LEU A 471 9.52 -32.74 26.44
N SER A 472 9.23 -31.83 27.38
CA SER A 472 10.06 -31.69 28.57
C SER A 472 9.62 -32.65 29.68
N ASP A 473 10.56 -33.27 30.41
CA ASP A 473 10.17 -34.06 31.60
C ASP A 473 9.83 -33.18 32.82
N GLU A 474 9.67 -31.86 32.64
CA GLU A 474 9.29 -30.95 33.72
C GLU A 474 7.83 -31.21 34.10
N LYS A 475 7.57 -31.35 35.40
CA LYS A 475 6.23 -31.68 35.90
C LYS A 475 5.61 -30.46 36.59
N PRO A 476 4.28 -30.29 36.49
CA PRO A 476 3.58 -29.31 37.30
C PRO A 476 3.82 -29.56 38.79
N GLU A 477 4.04 -28.49 39.56
CA GLU A 477 4.20 -28.54 41.02
C GLU A 477 3.44 -27.41 41.69
N PHE A 478 3.07 -27.61 42.96
CA PHE A 478 2.37 -26.61 43.74
C PHE A 478 3.34 -25.73 44.52
N ALA A 479 2.94 -24.49 44.80
CA ALA A 479 3.73 -23.53 45.58
C ALA A 479 2.85 -22.65 46.47
N PHE A 480 3.30 -22.38 47.69
CA PHE A 480 2.66 -21.40 48.58
C PHE A 480 3.40 -20.07 48.57
N GLN A 481 2.65 -18.98 48.69
CA GLN A 481 3.19 -17.64 48.93
C GLN A 481 2.41 -16.96 50.05
N LYS A 482 3.02 -16.80 51.22
CA LYS A 482 2.48 -15.98 52.32
C LYS A 482 2.61 -14.50 52.01
N SER A 483 1.74 -13.69 52.60
CA SER A 483 1.88 -12.23 52.56
C SER A 483 3.26 -11.79 53.07
N GLY A 484 3.92 -10.89 52.31
CA GLY A 484 5.29 -10.44 52.58
C GLY A 484 6.39 -11.32 52.00
N GLN A 485 6.09 -12.49 51.43
CA GLN A 485 7.09 -13.28 50.68
C GLN A 485 7.25 -12.71 49.26
N GLU A 486 8.50 -12.52 48.85
CA GLU A 486 8.84 -11.96 47.53
C GLU A 486 8.37 -12.88 46.38
N PHE A 487 8.54 -14.20 46.53
CA PHE A 487 8.19 -15.21 45.53
C PHE A 487 7.53 -16.44 46.16
N PRO A 488 6.72 -17.21 45.39
CA PRO A 488 6.19 -18.50 45.84
C PRO A 488 7.30 -19.52 46.13
N ILE A 489 7.07 -20.37 47.13
CA ILE A 489 7.99 -21.45 47.50
C ILE A 489 7.42 -22.79 47.02
N SER A 490 8.20 -23.50 46.20
CA SER A 490 7.87 -24.84 45.71
C SER A 490 7.68 -25.86 46.85
N LEU A 491 6.62 -26.66 46.75
CA LEU A 491 6.35 -27.79 47.65
C LEU A 491 7.19 -29.03 47.33
N GLU A 492 8.02 -28.97 46.29
CA GLU A 492 9.05 -29.96 45.97
C GLU A 492 10.45 -29.51 46.43
N SER A 493 10.57 -28.34 47.06
CA SER A 493 11.84 -27.87 47.62
C SER A 493 12.30 -28.70 48.81
N THR A 494 13.60 -28.60 49.15
CA THR A 494 14.20 -29.33 50.26
C THR A 494 13.53 -29.09 51.61
N SER A 495 12.86 -27.95 51.77
CA SER A 495 12.10 -27.59 52.97
C SER A 495 10.90 -28.52 53.20
N PHE A 496 10.38 -29.19 52.17
CA PHE A 496 9.22 -30.07 52.23
C PHE A 496 9.55 -31.55 52.00
N LEU A 497 10.84 -31.95 52.06
CA LEU A 497 11.28 -33.35 51.93
C LEU A 497 10.56 -34.27 52.93
N LEU A 498 10.42 -33.81 54.17
CA LEU A 498 9.58 -34.44 55.18
C LEU A 498 8.25 -33.69 55.21
N TRP A 499 7.30 -34.12 54.39
CA TRP A 499 6.06 -33.39 54.07
C TRP A 499 5.38 -32.76 55.29
N GLU A 500 5.00 -33.58 56.28
CA GLU A 500 4.26 -33.12 57.47
C GLU A 500 5.08 -32.14 58.31
N LYS A 501 6.38 -32.40 58.47
CA LYS A 501 7.28 -31.53 59.23
C LYS A 501 7.50 -30.20 58.52
N GLY A 502 7.86 -30.24 57.23
CA GLY A 502 8.14 -29.06 56.43
C GLY A 502 6.93 -28.15 56.28
N LEU A 503 5.75 -28.74 56.07
CA LEU A 503 4.49 -28.00 56.00
C LEU A 503 4.09 -27.40 57.36
N SER A 504 4.28 -28.16 58.45
CA SER A 504 4.08 -27.67 59.82
C SER A 504 5.00 -26.50 60.16
N ASP A 505 6.26 -26.57 59.74
CA ASP A 505 7.26 -25.52 59.94
C ASP A 505 6.91 -24.27 59.12
N TYR A 506 6.49 -24.46 57.86
CA TYR A 506 6.03 -23.36 57.00
C TYR A 506 4.82 -22.62 57.60
N PHE A 507 3.89 -23.34 58.22
CA PHE A 507 2.71 -22.78 58.92
C PHE A 507 2.88 -22.72 60.45
N SER A 508 4.11 -22.56 60.94
CA SER A 508 4.43 -22.54 62.38
C SER A 508 3.71 -21.44 63.19
N ASP A 509 3.22 -20.40 62.52
CA ASP A 509 2.45 -19.30 63.07
C ASP A 509 0.93 -19.56 63.15
N CYS A 510 0.49 -20.80 62.92
CA CYS A 510 -0.92 -21.23 62.95
C CYS A 510 -1.03 -22.60 63.63
N GLU A 511 -1.21 -22.60 64.96
CA GLU A 511 -1.17 -23.82 65.79
C GLU A 511 -2.22 -24.86 65.36
N ASP A 512 -3.43 -24.42 65.01
CA ASP A 512 -4.52 -25.31 64.60
C ASP A 512 -4.21 -26.04 63.29
N LEU A 513 -3.72 -25.31 62.27
CA LEU A 513 -3.28 -25.94 61.02
C LEU A 513 -2.10 -26.87 61.25
N ARG A 514 -1.17 -26.51 62.15
CA ARG A 514 -0.04 -27.37 62.49
C ARG A 514 -0.49 -28.72 63.05
N LYS A 515 -1.48 -28.73 63.96
CA LYS A 515 -2.06 -29.97 64.50
C LYS A 515 -2.70 -30.82 63.39
N ILE A 516 -3.52 -30.19 62.54
CA ILE A 516 -4.15 -30.88 61.40
C ILE A 516 -3.11 -31.51 60.47
N ILE A 517 -1.99 -30.83 60.22
CA ILE A 517 -0.90 -31.35 59.38
C ILE A 517 -0.19 -32.53 60.08
N GLN A 518 0.14 -32.41 61.36
CA GLN A 518 0.83 -33.45 62.14
C GLN A 518 0.01 -34.73 62.30
N GLU A 519 -1.32 -34.61 62.27
CA GLU A 519 -2.25 -35.75 62.27
C GLU A 519 -2.43 -36.36 60.86
N GLY A 520 -1.69 -35.89 59.85
CA GLY A 520 -1.78 -36.38 58.47
C GLY A 520 -3.01 -35.89 57.70
N GLY A 521 -3.68 -34.83 58.19
CA GLY A 521 -4.93 -34.30 57.65
C GLY A 521 -4.81 -33.46 56.37
N ILE A 522 -3.58 -33.25 55.87
CA ILE A 522 -3.25 -32.52 54.64
C ILE A 522 -2.24 -33.33 53.81
N LYS A 523 -2.63 -33.80 52.62
CA LYS A 523 -1.76 -34.46 51.64
C LYS A 523 -1.32 -33.48 50.54
N LYS A 524 -0.38 -33.92 49.69
CA LYS A 524 0.04 -33.21 48.47
C LYS A 524 -0.99 -33.35 47.32
N THR A 525 -2.27 -33.12 47.60
CA THR A 525 -3.34 -33.08 46.59
C THR A 525 -3.89 -31.66 46.48
N LYS A 526 -4.46 -31.30 45.33
CA LYS A 526 -5.00 -29.96 45.09
C LYS A 526 -6.01 -29.57 46.19
N GLU A 527 -6.91 -30.48 46.53
CA GLU A 527 -7.99 -30.28 47.49
C GLU A 527 -7.47 -30.04 48.91
N ASP A 528 -6.49 -30.84 49.34
CA ASP A 528 -5.89 -30.71 50.68
C ASP A 528 -5.03 -29.44 50.80
N LEU A 529 -4.34 -29.04 49.72
CA LEU A 529 -3.60 -27.79 49.68
C LEU A 529 -4.52 -26.57 49.72
N ILE A 530 -5.67 -26.61 49.02
CA ILE A 530 -6.70 -25.57 49.13
C ILE A 530 -7.28 -25.55 50.55
N LYS A 531 -7.53 -26.71 51.16
CA LYS A 531 -7.99 -26.82 52.55
C LYS A 531 -7.00 -26.17 53.51
N ALA A 532 -5.70 -26.47 53.39
CA ALA A 532 -4.65 -25.84 54.19
C ALA A 532 -4.64 -24.32 54.00
N ALA A 533 -4.77 -23.86 52.75
CA ALA A 533 -4.79 -22.43 52.45
C ALA A 533 -5.98 -21.71 53.08
N ARG A 534 -7.19 -22.31 52.99
CA ARG A 534 -8.40 -21.79 53.62
C ARG A 534 -8.30 -21.74 55.13
N VAL A 535 -7.85 -22.82 55.78
CA VAL A 535 -7.65 -22.86 57.24
C VAL A 535 -6.70 -21.74 57.68
N TYR A 536 -5.56 -21.59 57.01
CA TYR A 536 -4.60 -20.56 57.34
C TYR A 536 -5.19 -19.14 57.21
N SER A 537 -5.87 -18.87 56.10
CA SER A 537 -6.38 -17.54 55.81
C SER A 537 -7.64 -17.17 56.59
N GLU A 538 -8.55 -18.12 56.82
CA GLU A 538 -9.86 -17.86 57.42
C GLU A 538 -9.89 -18.07 58.93
N ILE A 539 -9.06 -18.99 59.47
CA ILE A 539 -9.03 -19.30 60.89
C ILE A 539 -7.86 -18.59 61.56
N CYS A 540 -6.65 -18.73 61.01
CA CYS A 540 -5.45 -18.24 61.70
C CYS A 540 -5.15 -16.76 61.48
N LYS A 541 -5.50 -16.17 60.33
CA LYS A 541 -5.21 -14.76 60.03
C LYS A 541 -6.40 -13.81 60.15
N LYS A 542 -7.63 -14.34 60.20
CA LYS A 542 -8.84 -13.54 60.44
C LYS A 542 -9.00 -13.12 61.92
N VAL A 543 -8.24 -13.73 62.83
CA VAL A 543 -8.25 -13.46 64.28
C VAL A 543 -7.17 -12.45 64.67
N ILE A 544 -6.98 -11.35 63.92
CA ILE A 544 -6.39 -10.11 64.45
C ILE A 544 -7.03 -8.89 63.75
N ARG A 545 -8.16 -8.43 64.28
CA ARG A 545 -8.49 -7.00 64.42
C ARG A 545 -9.23 -6.81 65.75
N PRO A 546 -8.56 -6.38 66.83
CA PRO A 546 -9.12 -5.30 67.64
C PRO A 546 -9.18 -4.00 66.82
#